data_AF-A0A7S2E9M1-F1
#
_entry.id   AF-A0A7S2E9M1-F1
#
_cell.length_a   1.000
_cell.length_b   1.000
_cell.length_c   1.000
_cell.angle_alpha   90.00
_cell.angle_beta   90.00
_cell.angle_gamma   90.00
#
_symmetry.space_group_name_H-M   'P 1'
#
loop_
_entity.id
_entity.type
_entity.pdbx_description
1 polymer ?
#
loop_
_entity_poly.entity_id
_entity_poly.type
_entity_poly.pdbx_seq_one_letter_code
_entity_poly.pdbx_strand_id
1 'polypeptide(L)'
;MAEMSTSLPDFVEVGDNYWYEVAFCLNDAGATLISVANAHLAVEVLREALAAIKIAVRPNDPKEGYTFDYFPRLKHMFSKVNNAMATAVMTDKCDVEDLHIFVLPMKIQQVDEQSCQFCCAAILYNLAVSLHLLGLSERKQHHFHEAMNYYEKALELLFYDDDLTQSSLLIRAVLNNVGLVYRRYGEHELAQEQFETISAISDVCNDQEDSHIFNNLIWNAFETSNKYNISPAA
;
A
#
# COMPACT_ATOMS: atom_id res chain seq x y z
N MET A 1 6.70 14.58 -24.05
CA MET A 1 6.13 14.37 -22.72
C MET A 1 5.41 13.04 -22.79
N ALA A 2 6.06 11.97 -22.34
CA ALA A 2 5.46 10.64 -22.34
C ALA A 2 4.65 10.51 -21.03
N GLU A 3 3.34 10.50 -21.15
CA GLU A 3 2.47 10.01 -20.07
C GLU A 3 2.85 8.55 -19.84
N MET A 4 3.51 8.25 -18.71
CA MET A 4 3.64 6.88 -18.23
C MET A 4 2.23 6.34 -18.09
N SER A 5 1.81 5.44 -18.97
CA SER A 5 0.47 4.87 -18.90
C SER A 5 0.32 4.13 -17.57
N THR A 6 -0.51 4.68 -16.70
CA THR A 6 -0.85 4.16 -15.37
C THR A 6 -1.87 3.03 -15.42
N SER A 7 -1.96 2.32 -16.56
CA SER A 7 -2.77 1.11 -16.68
C SER A 7 -2.17 0.01 -15.81
N LEU A 8 -3.03 -0.68 -15.06
CA LEU A 8 -2.66 -1.85 -14.28
C LEU A 8 -2.08 -2.94 -15.21
N PRO A 9 -1.13 -3.76 -14.71
CA PRO A 9 -0.69 -4.93 -15.46
C PRO A 9 -1.80 -5.97 -15.50
N ASP A 10 -2.29 -6.30 -16.68
CA ASP A 10 -3.04 -7.54 -16.91
C ASP A 10 -2.10 -8.72 -16.66
N PHE A 11 -2.48 -9.61 -15.75
CA PHE A 11 -1.76 -10.83 -15.41
C PHE A 11 -2.03 -11.88 -16.49
N VAL A 12 -1.07 -12.08 -17.40
CA VAL A 12 -1.26 -12.94 -18.58
C VAL A 12 -0.23 -14.07 -18.63
N GLU A 13 1.04 -13.82 -18.26
CA GLU A 13 2.09 -14.86 -18.20
C GLU A 13 3.17 -14.49 -17.15
N VAL A 14 3.44 -15.35 -16.17
CA VAL A 14 4.52 -15.14 -15.18
C VAL A 14 5.89 -15.43 -15.83
N GLY A 15 6.78 -14.43 -15.84
CA GLY A 15 8.14 -14.48 -16.37
C GLY A 15 9.20 -14.92 -15.34
N ASP A 16 10.45 -14.49 -15.52
CA ASP A 16 11.59 -14.88 -14.65
C ASP A 16 11.36 -14.47 -13.18
N ASN A 17 11.45 -15.45 -12.26
CA ASN A 17 11.33 -15.26 -10.79
C ASN A 17 12.25 -14.17 -10.22
N TYR A 18 13.31 -13.79 -10.92
CA TYR A 18 14.23 -12.73 -10.49
C TYR A 18 13.52 -11.37 -10.29
N TRP A 19 12.64 -10.98 -11.20
CA TRP A 19 11.97 -9.67 -11.13
C TRP A 19 10.92 -9.61 -10.02
N TYR A 20 10.30 -10.75 -9.75
CA TYR A 20 9.42 -10.94 -8.61
C TYR A 20 10.16 -10.70 -7.28
N GLU A 21 11.30 -11.36 -7.08
CA GLU A 21 12.13 -11.20 -5.88
C GLU A 21 12.62 -9.75 -5.69
N VAL A 22 12.97 -9.08 -6.80
CA VAL A 22 13.35 -7.66 -6.76
C VAL A 22 12.17 -6.80 -6.34
N ALA A 23 10.99 -7.01 -6.92
CA ALA A 23 9.78 -6.27 -6.54
C ALA A 23 9.43 -6.47 -5.07
N PHE A 24 9.51 -7.71 -4.58
CA PHE A 24 9.28 -8.07 -3.18
C PHE A 24 10.26 -7.35 -2.24
N CYS A 25 11.57 -7.44 -2.51
CA CYS A 25 12.58 -6.77 -1.69
C CYS A 25 12.40 -5.25 -1.66
N LEU A 26 12.04 -4.65 -2.80
CA LEU A 26 11.78 -3.20 -2.87
C LEU A 26 10.49 -2.82 -2.13
N ASN A 27 9.45 -3.67 -2.17
CA ASN A 27 8.24 -3.48 -1.38
C ASN A 27 8.55 -3.43 0.11
N ASP A 28 9.34 -4.39 0.63
CA ASP A 28 9.73 -4.43 2.03
C ASP A 28 10.57 -3.21 2.43
N ALA A 29 11.51 -2.80 1.56
CA ALA A 29 12.28 -1.58 1.75
C ALA A 29 11.37 -0.33 1.81
N GLY A 30 10.40 -0.24 0.90
CA GLY A 30 9.39 0.82 0.89
C GLY A 30 8.55 0.85 2.17
N ALA A 31 8.04 -0.30 2.61
CA ALA A 31 7.27 -0.43 3.84
C ALA A 31 8.08 -0.03 5.09
N THR A 32 9.36 -0.38 5.11
CA THR A 32 10.28 0.05 6.17
C THR A 32 10.53 1.56 6.14
N LEU A 33 10.62 2.17 4.96
CA LEU A 33 10.76 3.62 4.83
C LEU A 33 9.51 4.38 5.30
N ILE A 34 8.32 3.81 5.08
CA ILE A 34 7.06 4.34 5.61
C ILE A 34 7.09 4.35 7.14
N SER A 35 7.55 3.27 7.78
CA SER A 35 7.58 3.19 9.26
C SER A 35 8.55 4.16 9.91
N VAL A 36 9.60 4.60 9.20
CA VAL A 36 10.50 5.70 9.63
C VAL A 36 10.09 7.07 9.07
N ALA A 37 8.86 7.20 8.59
CA ALA A 37 8.27 8.43 8.03
C ALA A 37 9.06 9.05 6.86
N ASN A 38 9.84 8.27 6.12
CA ASN A 38 10.55 8.71 4.93
C ASN A 38 9.73 8.46 3.66
N ALA A 39 8.57 9.12 3.59
CA ALA A 39 7.59 8.92 2.53
C ALA A 39 8.14 9.26 1.13
N HIS A 40 9.05 10.23 1.02
CA HIS A 40 9.62 10.62 -0.27
C HIS A 40 10.47 9.50 -0.89
N LEU A 41 11.38 8.91 -0.09
CA LEU A 41 12.16 7.77 -0.57
C LEU A 41 11.31 6.52 -0.73
N ALA A 42 10.27 6.33 0.11
CA ALA A 42 9.33 5.23 -0.02
C ALA A 42 8.63 5.26 -1.40
N VAL A 43 8.11 6.41 -1.84
CA VAL A 43 7.51 6.57 -3.17
C VAL A 43 8.50 6.20 -4.29
N GLU A 44 9.75 6.64 -4.20
CA GLU A 44 10.78 6.31 -5.19
C GLU A 44 11.00 4.80 -5.29
N VAL A 45 11.17 4.13 -4.15
CA VAL A 45 11.41 2.69 -4.05
C VAL A 45 10.20 1.88 -4.53
N LEU A 46 9.00 2.28 -4.13
CA LEU A 46 7.76 1.54 -4.44
C LEU A 46 7.34 1.70 -5.90
N ARG A 47 7.66 2.83 -6.55
CA ARG A 47 7.51 2.95 -8.02
C ARG A 47 8.46 2.01 -8.75
N GLU A 48 9.66 1.79 -8.21
CA GLU A 48 10.59 0.82 -8.78
C GLU A 48 10.13 -0.63 -8.54
N ALA A 49 9.56 -0.92 -7.36
CA ALA A 49 8.91 -2.20 -7.09
C ALA A 49 7.78 -2.48 -8.09
N LEU A 50 6.94 -1.47 -8.36
CA LEU A 50 5.85 -1.57 -9.33
C LEU A 50 6.35 -1.79 -10.76
N ALA A 51 7.48 -1.18 -11.13
CA ALA A 51 8.09 -1.42 -12.42
C ALA A 51 8.65 -2.85 -12.53
N ALA A 52 9.29 -3.36 -11.46
CA ALA A 52 9.81 -4.72 -11.40
C ALA A 52 8.68 -5.78 -11.50
N ILE A 53 7.58 -5.62 -10.75
CA ILE A 53 6.47 -6.59 -10.80
C ILE A 53 5.77 -6.59 -12.17
N LYS A 54 5.68 -5.45 -12.86
CA LYS A 54 5.15 -5.37 -14.23
C LYS A 54 5.95 -6.23 -15.20
N ILE A 55 7.28 -6.26 -15.08
CA ILE A 55 8.15 -7.13 -15.91
C ILE A 55 7.95 -8.59 -15.55
N ALA A 56 7.84 -8.90 -14.25
CA ALA A 56 7.62 -10.26 -13.78
C ALA A 56 6.30 -10.86 -14.32
N VAL A 57 5.28 -10.03 -14.56
CA VAL A 57 3.94 -10.44 -14.98
C VAL A 57 3.69 -10.33 -16.50
N ARG A 58 4.54 -9.57 -17.22
CA ARG A 58 4.46 -9.40 -18.69
C ARG A 58 5.86 -9.50 -19.31
N PRO A 59 6.44 -10.70 -19.45
CA PRO A 59 7.79 -10.87 -19.98
C PRO A 59 7.94 -10.53 -21.47
N ASN A 60 6.84 -10.40 -22.21
CA ASN A 60 6.81 -10.19 -23.67
C ASN A 60 6.62 -8.74 -24.11
N ASP A 61 6.44 -7.77 -23.19
CA ASP A 61 6.68 -6.37 -23.54
C ASP A 61 8.19 -6.23 -23.79
N PRO A 62 8.64 -5.61 -24.90
CA PRO A 62 10.07 -5.41 -25.13
C PRO A 62 10.66 -4.79 -23.86
N LYS A 63 11.83 -5.28 -23.44
CA LYS A 63 12.59 -4.84 -22.25
C LYS A 63 12.96 -3.34 -22.33
N GLU A 64 11.98 -2.48 -22.50
CA GLU A 64 12.09 -1.03 -22.62
C GLU A 64 12.41 -0.51 -21.22
N GLY A 65 13.71 -0.43 -20.92
CA GLY A 65 14.21 0.33 -19.79
C GLY A 65 15.21 -0.42 -18.92
N TYR A 66 15.16 -1.74 -18.87
CA TYR A 66 16.03 -2.53 -17.99
C TYR A 66 17.23 -3.11 -18.76
N THR A 67 18.07 -2.21 -19.23
CA THR A 67 19.37 -2.50 -19.85
C THR A 67 20.45 -2.75 -18.78
N PHE A 68 21.68 -3.00 -19.22
CA PHE A 68 22.88 -3.37 -18.44
C PHE A 68 23.17 -2.53 -17.17
N ASP A 69 22.48 -1.41 -16.97
CA ASP A 69 22.65 -0.46 -15.86
C ASP A 69 21.65 -0.62 -14.69
N TYR A 70 20.83 -1.69 -14.68
CA TYR A 70 19.84 -1.90 -13.62
C TYR A 70 20.46 -2.24 -12.25
N PHE A 71 21.47 -3.12 -12.22
CA PHE A 71 22.12 -3.52 -10.97
C PHE A 71 22.80 -2.35 -10.24
N PRO A 72 23.57 -1.46 -10.92
CA PRO A 72 24.08 -0.23 -10.31
C PRO A 72 22.98 0.65 -9.72
N ARG A 73 21.86 0.82 -10.43
CA ARG A 73 20.71 1.61 -9.96
C ARG A 73 20.08 1.01 -8.71
N LEU A 74 19.82 -0.30 -8.69
CA LEU A 74 19.33 -1.00 -7.49
C LEU A 74 20.30 -0.87 -6.32
N LYS A 75 21.60 -1.10 -6.54
CA LYS A 75 22.63 -0.97 -5.51
C LYS A 75 22.65 0.44 -4.92
N HIS A 76 22.55 1.47 -5.77
CA HIS A 76 22.47 2.85 -5.33
C HIS A 76 21.20 3.11 -4.51
N MET A 77 20.05 2.60 -4.96
CA MET A 77 18.78 2.70 -4.25
C MET A 77 18.83 2.05 -2.87
N PHE A 78 19.31 0.80 -2.76
CA PHE A 78 19.50 0.13 -1.47
C PHE A 78 20.48 0.87 -0.56
N SER A 79 21.52 1.52 -1.12
CA SER A 79 22.39 2.37 -0.33
C SER A 79 21.66 3.61 0.23
N LYS A 80 20.75 4.23 -0.53
CA LYS A 80 19.90 5.33 -0.04
C LYS A 80 18.97 4.83 1.07
N VAL A 81 18.33 3.67 0.88
CA VAL A 81 17.46 3.02 1.88
C VAL A 81 18.23 2.80 3.18
N ASN A 82 19.38 2.12 3.12
CA ASN A 82 20.19 1.83 4.30
C ASN A 82 20.64 3.09 5.04
N ASN A 83 21.00 4.15 4.31
CA ASN A 83 21.38 5.42 4.92
C ASN A 83 20.17 6.09 5.60
N ALA A 84 19.02 6.14 4.92
CA ALA A 84 17.78 6.66 5.49
C ALA A 84 17.38 5.93 6.78
N MET A 85 17.52 4.61 6.79
CA MET A 85 17.26 3.78 7.98
C MET A 85 18.25 4.04 9.11
N ALA A 86 19.54 4.20 8.79
CA ALA A 86 20.57 4.47 9.79
C ALA A 86 20.48 5.90 10.39
N THR A 87 19.91 6.85 9.65
CA THR A 87 19.78 8.25 10.05
C THR A 87 18.40 8.60 10.58
N ALA A 88 17.45 7.66 10.54
CA ALA A 88 16.13 7.79 11.12
C ALA A 88 16.24 8.03 12.63
N VAL A 89 16.13 9.28 13.04
CA VAL A 89 15.77 9.61 14.42
C VAL A 89 14.33 9.16 14.56
N MET A 90 14.02 8.33 15.56
CA MET A 90 12.65 8.05 15.98
C MET A 90 12.02 9.38 16.38
N THR A 91 11.45 10.09 15.40
CA THR A 91 10.79 11.36 15.63
C THR A 91 9.41 11.02 16.11
N ASP A 92 9.14 11.38 17.36
CA ASP A 92 7.93 11.05 18.11
C ASP A 92 6.64 11.64 17.50
N LYS A 93 6.72 12.32 16.34
CA LYS A 93 5.62 13.07 15.71
C LYS A 93 5.80 13.19 14.20
N CYS A 94 5.55 12.12 13.46
CA CYS A 94 4.77 12.31 12.23
C CYS A 94 3.33 11.96 12.58
N ASP A 95 2.35 12.60 11.94
CA ASP A 95 0.93 12.25 12.06
C ASP A 95 0.64 10.87 11.40
N VAL A 96 1.46 9.87 11.69
CA VAL A 96 1.23 8.45 11.38
C VAL A 96 0.22 7.84 12.35
N GLU A 97 -0.16 8.54 13.42
CA GLU A 97 -1.17 8.07 14.41
C GLU A 97 -2.50 7.70 13.75
N ASP A 98 -2.84 8.34 12.63
CA ASP A 98 -4.05 8.06 11.87
C ASP A 98 -3.87 7.00 10.78
N LEU A 99 -2.66 6.57 10.41
CA LEU A 99 -2.44 5.70 9.23
C LEU A 99 -2.03 4.29 9.63
N HIS A 100 -2.70 3.28 9.10
CA HIS A 100 -2.25 1.90 9.31
C HIS A 100 -1.11 1.57 8.36
N ILE A 101 0.02 1.13 8.91
CA ILE A 101 1.14 0.58 8.14
C ILE A 101 1.04 -0.93 8.27
N PHE A 102 0.70 -1.59 7.17
CA PHE A 102 0.51 -3.03 7.13
C PHE A 102 1.69 -3.68 6.41
N VAL A 103 2.48 -4.45 7.16
CA VAL A 103 3.64 -5.19 6.64
C VAL A 103 3.31 -6.68 6.75
N LEU A 104 3.05 -7.32 5.62
CA LEU A 104 2.90 -8.77 5.60
C LEU A 104 4.25 -9.45 5.45
N PRO A 105 4.61 -10.38 6.33
CA PRO A 105 5.60 -11.38 5.98
C PRO A 105 4.96 -12.34 4.96
N MET A 106 5.18 -12.10 3.67
CA MET A 106 4.79 -13.05 2.62
C MET A 106 5.64 -14.31 2.76
N LYS A 107 4.99 -15.45 3.06
CA LYS A 107 5.64 -16.75 3.02
C LYS A 107 5.17 -17.51 1.79
N ILE A 108 5.81 -17.20 0.67
CA ILE A 108 5.41 -17.77 -0.62
C ILE A 108 6.13 -19.08 -0.85
N GLN A 109 5.34 -20.12 -1.11
CA GLN A 109 5.86 -21.44 -1.40
C GLN A 109 6.22 -21.59 -2.88
N GLN A 110 5.51 -20.90 -3.78
CA GLN A 110 5.74 -20.90 -5.23
C GLN A 110 5.32 -19.55 -5.84
N VAL A 111 6.07 -19.07 -6.84
CA VAL A 111 5.71 -17.85 -7.59
C VAL A 111 4.64 -18.25 -8.62
N ASP A 112 3.40 -17.87 -8.38
CA ASP A 112 2.24 -18.05 -9.26
C ASP A 112 1.51 -16.72 -9.52
N GLU A 113 0.48 -16.77 -10.36
CA GLU A 113 -0.32 -15.61 -10.74
C GLU A 113 -0.95 -14.92 -9.53
N GLN A 114 -1.54 -15.69 -8.62
CA GLN A 114 -2.18 -15.20 -7.40
C GLN A 114 -1.17 -14.50 -6.47
N SER A 115 0.02 -15.08 -6.32
CA SER A 115 1.12 -14.50 -5.54
C SER A 115 1.67 -13.21 -6.16
N CYS A 116 1.71 -13.11 -7.49
CA CYS A 116 2.11 -11.90 -8.20
C CYS A 116 1.05 -10.80 -8.07
N GLN A 117 -0.22 -11.16 -8.18
CA GLN A 117 -1.35 -10.27 -8.00
C GLN A 117 -1.41 -9.71 -6.59
N PHE A 118 -1.24 -10.56 -5.59
CA PHE A 118 -1.15 -10.17 -4.20
C PHE A 118 0.04 -9.23 -3.94
N CYS A 119 1.22 -9.57 -4.47
CA CYS A 119 2.41 -8.72 -4.36
C CYS A 119 2.17 -7.35 -5.03
N CYS A 120 1.53 -7.32 -6.20
CA CYS A 120 1.18 -6.08 -6.88
C CYS A 120 0.23 -5.22 -6.04
N ALA A 121 -0.82 -5.82 -5.47
CA ALA A 121 -1.74 -5.13 -4.58
C ALA A 121 -1.04 -4.54 -3.34
N ALA A 122 -0.10 -5.28 -2.74
CA ALA A 122 0.69 -4.81 -1.61
C ALA A 122 1.59 -3.61 -1.98
N ILE A 123 2.22 -3.65 -3.16
CA ILE A 123 3.02 -2.52 -3.67
C ILE A 123 2.15 -1.29 -3.88
N LEU A 124 0.97 -1.45 -4.50
CA LEU A 124 0.03 -0.35 -4.74
C LEU A 124 -0.47 0.25 -3.42
N TYR A 125 -0.80 -0.59 -2.44
CA TYR A 125 -1.17 -0.16 -1.10
C TYR A 125 -0.07 0.66 -0.43
N ASN A 126 1.17 0.17 -0.40
CA ASN A 126 2.29 0.88 0.21
C ASN A 126 2.60 2.19 -0.52
N LEU A 127 2.45 2.21 -1.84
CA LEU A 127 2.62 3.44 -2.65
C LEU A 127 1.55 4.47 -2.29
N ALA A 128 0.30 4.03 -2.14
CA ALA A 128 -0.81 4.87 -1.70
C ALA A 128 -0.58 5.45 -0.30
N VAL A 129 -0.16 4.61 0.66
CA VAL A 129 0.22 5.02 2.02
C VAL A 129 1.32 6.09 1.99
N SER A 130 2.36 5.89 1.18
CA SER A 130 3.46 6.86 1.04
C SER A 130 3.00 8.20 0.45
N LEU A 131 2.14 8.16 -0.57
CA LEU A 131 1.56 9.36 -1.17
C LEU A 131 0.61 10.08 -0.20
N HIS A 132 -0.17 9.34 0.57
CA HIS A 132 -0.99 9.90 1.64
C HIS A 132 -0.10 10.67 2.64
N LEU A 133 0.98 10.07 3.14
CA LEU A 133 1.92 10.73 4.05
C LEU A 133 2.54 12.00 3.43
N LEU A 134 2.92 11.97 2.15
CA LEU A 134 3.38 13.18 1.45
C LEU A 134 2.28 14.24 1.32
N GLY A 135 1.04 13.83 1.08
CA GLY A 135 -0.12 14.71 1.09
C GLY A 135 -0.30 15.41 2.43
N LEU A 136 -0.13 14.69 3.55
CA LEU A 136 -0.18 15.23 4.90
C LEU A 136 0.97 16.22 5.15
N SER A 137 2.20 15.78 4.90
CA SER A 137 3.42 16.55 5.18
C SER A 137 3.51 17.82 4.34
N GLU A 138 3.25 17.72 3.03
CA GLU A 138 3.39 18.85 2.11
C GLU A 138 2.10 19.66 1.93
N ARG A 139 0.99 19.21 2.54
CA ARG A 139 -0.36 19.79 2.38
C ARG A 139 -0.82 19.91 0.93
N LYS A 140 -0.46 18.93 0.09
CA LYS A 140 -0.81 18.95 -1.34
C LYS A 140 -1.92 17.97 -1.67
N GLN A 141 -3.06 18.50 -2.15
CA GLN A 141 -4.25 17.71 -2.50
C GLN A 141 -4.00 16.65 -3.58
N HIS A 142 -3.15 16.93 -4.56
CA HIS A 142 -2.87 15.98 -5.65
C HIS A 142 -2.29 14.64 -5.16
N HIS A 143 -1.51 14.62 -4.07
CA HIS A 143 -0.95 13.39 -3.52
C HIS A 143 -2.04 12.49 -2.89
N PHE A 144 -3.06 13.09 -2.26
CA PHE A 144 -4.20 12.31 -1.75
C PHE A 144 -5.05 11.73 -2.88
N HIS A 145 -5.24 12.47 -3.97
CA HIS A 145 -5.96 11.96 -5.14
C HIS A 145 -5.20 10.79 -5.79
N GLU A 146 -3.87 10.91 -5.91
CA GLU A 146 -3.05 9.82 -6.41
C GLU A 146 -3.07 8.61 -5.46
N ALA A 147 -3.02 8.83 -4.15
CA ALA A 147 -3.15 7.76 -3.15
C ALA A 147 -4.49 7.01 -3.27
N MET A 148 -5.60 7.74 -3.42
CA MET A 148 -6.93 7.14 -3.59
C MET A 148 -7.01 6.23 -4.82
N ASN A 149 -6.50 6.69 -5.96
CA ASN A 149 -6.42 5.89 -7.18
C ASN A 149 -5.61 4.59 -7.00
N TYR A 150 -4.53 4.62 -6.22
CA TYR A 150 -3.77 3.40 -5.93
C TYR A 150 -4.47 2.49 -4.91
N TYR A 151 -5.19 3.02 -3.93
CA TYR A 151 -6.02 2.22 -3.04
C TYR A 151 -7.15 1.51 -3.79
N GLU A 152 -7.86 2.20 -4.68
CA GLU A 152 -8.91 1.62 -5.53
C GLU A 152 -8.36 0.46 -6.37
N LYS A 153 -7.23 0.69 -7.04
CA LYS A 153 -6.55 -0.36 -7.81
C LYS A 153 -6.09 -1.55 -6.98
N ALA A 154 -5.63 -1.32 -5.74
CA ALA A 154 -5.28 -2.41 -4.84
C ALA A 154 -6.51 -3.24 -4.47
N LEU A 155 -7.65 -2.60 -4.19
CA LEU A 155 -8.92 -3.30 -3.92
C LEU A 155 -9.41 -4.09 -5.13
N GLU A 156 -9.33 -3.52 -6.34
CA GLU A 156 -9.69 -4.23 -7.59
C GLU A 156 -8.91 -5.54 -7.73
N LEU A 157 -7.61 -5.53 -7.42
CA LEU A 157 -6.79 -6.75 -7.46
C LEU A 157 -7.12 -7.73 -6.35
N LEU A 158 -7.51 -7.25 -5.16
CA LEU A 158 -7.78 -8.11 -4.01
C LEU A 158 -9.17 -8.74 -4.03
N PHE A 159 -10.14 -8.09 -4.68
CA PHE A 159 -11.50 -8.60 -4.86
C PHE A 159 -11.71 -9.42 -6.15
N TYR A 160 -10.63 -9.66 -6.90
CA TYR A 160 -10.72 -10.40 -8.16
C TYR A 160 -11.09 -11.88 -7.98
N ASP A 161 -10.73 -12.48 -6.85
CA ASP A 161 -11.05 -13.87 -6.51
C ASP A 161 -12.09 -13.93 -5.37
N ASP A 162 -12.94 -14.95 -5.39
CA ASP A 162 -14.01 -15.13 -4.39
C ASP A 162 -13.44 -15.59 -3.03
N ASP A 163 -12.20 -16.11 -2.98
CA ASP A 163 -11.51 -16.46 -1.74
C ASP A 163 -10.77 -15.27 -1.13
N LEU A 164 -11.47 -14.56 -0.24
CA LEU A 164 -10.94 -13.42 0.49
C LEU A 164 -9.99 -13.81 1.63
N THR A 165 -9.86 -15.09 1.99
CA THR A 165 -9.22 -15.52 3.24
C THR A 165 -7.75 -15.11 3.30
N GLN A 166 -7.01 -15.26 2.20
CA GLN A 166 -5.59 -14.88 2.16
C GLN A 166 -5.37 -13.37 2.06
N SER A 167 -6.35 -12.66 1.52
CA SER A 167 -6.27 -11.22 1.24
C SER A 167 -7.00 -10.35 2.26
N SER A 168 -7.72 -10.95 3.21
CA SER A 168 -8.65 -10.28 4.13
C SER A 168 -7.97 -9.13 4.86
N LEU A 169 -6.76 -9.38 5.37
CA LEU A 169 -5.98 -8.39 6.12
C LEU A 169 -5.56 -7.20 5.26
N LEU A 170 -5.07 -7.45 4.05
CA LEU A 170 -4.64 -6.37 3.16
C LEU A 170 -5.86 -5.57 2.67
N ILE A 171 -6.98 -6.23 2.35
CA ILE A 171 -8.24 -5.55 1.99
C ILE A 171 -8.67 -4.62 3.13
N ARG A 172 -8.72 -5.13 4.37
CA ARG A 172 -9.12 -4.35 5.55
C ARG A 172 -8.18 -3.17 5.79
N ALA A 173 -6.88 -3.35 5.62
CA ALA A 173 -5.89 -2.28 5.73
C ALA A 173 -6.11 -1.18 4.67
N VAL A 174 -6.38 -1.57 3.42
CA VAL A 174 -6.69 -0.62 2.33
C VAL A 174 -7.97 0.16 2.65
N LEU A 175 -9.06 -0.55 2.97
CA LEU A 175 -10.36 0.07 3.29
C LEU A 175 -10.25 1.03 4.49
N ASN A 176 -9.46 0.69 5.51
CA ASN A 176 -9.25 1.57 6.65
C ASN A 176 -8.62 2.90 6.21
N ASN A 177 -7.54 2.83 5.42
CA ASN A 177 -6.87 4.02 4.93
C ASN A 177 -7.73 4.84 3.97
N VAL A 178 -8.58 4.19 3.15
CA VAL A 178 -9.60 4.87 2.34
C VAL A 178 -10.62 5.59 3.23
N GLY A 179 -11.15 4.93 4.25
CA GLY A 179 -12.08 5.54 5.21
C GLY A 179 -11.48 6.77 5.91
N LEU A 180 -10.20 6.73 6.24
CA LEU A 180 -9.46 7.87 6.80
C LEU A 180 -9.32 9.04 5.82
N VAL A 181 -9.11 8.75 4.53
CA VAL A 181 -9.11 9.77 3.47
C VAL A 181 -10.49 10.41 3.34
N TYR A 182 -11.57 9.63 3.27
CA TYR A 182 -12.94 10.15 3.22
C TYR A 182 -13.26 11.03 4.42
N ARG A 183 -12.90 10.58 5.63
CA ARG A 183 -13.06 11.37 6.86
C ARG A 183 -12.33 12.71 6.77
N ARG A 184 -11.12 12.74 6.22
CA ARG A 184 -10.35 13.98 6.04
C ARG A 184 -11.05 14.98 5.12
N TYR A 185 -11.79 14.48 4.13
CA TYR A 185 -12.58 15.31 3.23
C TYR A 185 -13.99 15.65 3.76
N GLY A 186 -14.36 15.17 4.95
CA GLY A 186 -15.68 15.38 5.54
C GLY A 186 -16.76 14.43 5.02
N GLU A 187 -16.37 13.43 4.23
CA GLU A 187 -17.26 12.41 3.65
C GLU A 187 -17.51 11.29 4.67
N HIS A 188 -18.17 11.64 5.78
CA HIS A 188 -18.35 10.73 6.92
C HIS A 188 -19.15 9.48 6.58
N GLU A 189 -20.15 9.60 5.70
CA GLU A 189 -20.99 8.49 5.25
C GLU A 189 -20.18 7.45 4.46
N LEU A 190 -19.35 7.92 3.51
CA LEU A 190 -18.46 7.05 2.74
C LEU A 190 -17.39 6.39 3.63
N ALA A 191 -16.86 7.12 4.61
CA ALA A 191 -15.93 6.54 5.58
C ALA A 191 -16.58 5.43 6.40
N GLN A 192 -17.82 5.64 6.85
CA GLN A 192 -18.58 4.65 7.59
C GLN A 192 -18.84 3.39 6.75
N GLU A 193 -19.21 3.54 5.48
CA GLU A 193 -19.40 2.41 4.56
C GLU A 193 -18.13 1.54 4.45
N GLN A 194 -16.94 2.15 4.42
CA GLN A 194 -15.69 1.39 4.43
C GLN A 194 -15.53 0.59 5.73
N PHE A 195 -15.81 1.18 6.89
CA PHE A 195 -15.69 0.52 8.19
C PHE A 195 -16.73 -0.61 8.38
N GLU A 196 -17.92 -0.45 7.81
CA GLU A 196 -18.95 -1.50 7.77
C GLU A 196 -18.51 -2.67 6.88
N THR A 197 -17.97 -2.39 5.70
CA THR A 197 -17.41 -3.41 4.79
C THR A 197 -16.30 -4.20 5.46
N ILE A 198 -15.40 -3.49 6.16
CA ILE A 198 -14.32 -4.06 6.95
C ILE A 198 -14.84 -5.04 8.02
N SER A 199 -15.95 -4.69 8.69
CA SER A 199 -16.60 -5.55 9.69
C SER A 199 -17.21 -6.79 9.03
N ALA A 200 -17.91 -6.62 7.90
CA ALA A 200 -18.50 -7.73 7.15
C ALA A 200 -17.46 -8.76 6.68
N ILE A 201 -16.29 -8.31 6.20
CA ILE A 201 -15.19 -9.21 5.81
C ILE A 201 -14.69 -10.00 7.03
N SER A 202 -14.60 -9.35 8.20
CA SER A 202 -14.15 -10.01 9.43
C SER A 202 -15.11 -11.12 9.87
N ASP A 203 -16.41 -10.90 9.72
CA ASP A 203 -17.45 -11.89 10.03
C ASP A 203 -17.39 -13.09 9.08
N VAL A 204 -17.09 -12.86 7.80
CA VAL A 204 -16.98 -13.92 6.77
C VAL A 204 -15.72 -14.76 6.96
N CYS A 205 -14.57 -14.14 7.26
CA CYS A 205 -13.27 -14.83 7.35
C CYS A 205 -13.05 -15.53 8.71
N ASN A 206 -13.82 -15.21 9.75
CA ASN A 206 -13.77 -15.85 11.08
C ASN A 206 -12.36 -15.83 11.74
N ASP A 207 -11.58 -14.79 11.46
CA ASP A 207 -10.20 -14.61 11.90
C ASP A 207 -10.13 -14.21 13.39
N GLN A 208 -10.10 -15.21 14.29
CA GLN A 208 -10.05 -15.02 15.74
C GLN A 208 -8.72 -14.43 16.24
N GLU A 209 -7.59 -14.69 15.55
CA GLU A 209 -6.26 -14.24 15.98
C GLU A 209 -5.92 -12.80 15.53
N ASP A 210 -6.45 -12.35 14.39
CA ASP A 210 -6.24 -10.98 13.86
C ASP A 210 -7.25 -9.95 14.40
N SER A 211 -8.26 -10.41 15.17
CA SER A 211 -9.31 -9.60 15.78
C SER A 211 -8.75 -8.50 16.70
N HIS A 212 -7.62 -8.70 17.38
CA HIS A 212 -7.07 -7.72 18.32
C HIS A 212 -6.37 -6.52 17.66
N ILE A 213 -5.55 -6.76 16.64
CA ILE A 213 -4.91 -5.69 15.85
C ILE A 213 -6.01 -4.85 15.19
N PHE A 214 -7.02 -5.54 14.69
CA PHE A 214 -8.12 -4.95 13.98
C PHE A 214 -9.12 -4.19 14.84
N ASN A 215 -9.47 -4.70 16.02
CA ASN A 215 -10.32 -3.99 16.96
C ASN A 215 -9.67 -2.65 17.34
N ASN A 216 -8.33 -2.57 17.41
CA ASN A 216 -7.64 -1.29 17.57
C ASN A 216 -7.72 -0.38 16.33
N LEU A 217 -7.74 -0.90 15.10
CA LEU A 217 -7.92 -0.13 13.86
C LEU A 217 -9.32 0.48 13.76
N ILE A 218 -10.35 -0.35 13.94
CA ILE A 218 -11.75 0.07 14.00
C ILE A 218 -11.92 1.05 15.16
N TRP A 219 -11.43 0.72 16.36
CA TRP A 219 -11.64 1.53 17.56
C TRP A 219 -10.92 2.89 17.50
N ASN A 220 -9.70 2.98 16.94
CA ASN A 220 -9.06 4.27 16.68
C ASN A 220 -9.88 5.12 15.71
N ALA A 221 -10.43 4.52 14.65
CA ALA A 221 -11.30 5.20 13.70
C ALA A 221 -12.65 5.66 14.32
N PHE A 222 -13.22 4.87 15.23
CA PHE A 222 -14.44 5.20 15.98
C PHE A 222 -14.22 6.21 17.12
N GLU A 223 -13.11 6.17 17.85
CA GLU A 223 -12.80 7.16 18.88
C GLU A 223 -12.56 8.54 18.26
N THR A 224 -11.86 8.57 17.13
CA THR A 224 -11.69 9.81 16.37
C THR A 224 -13.01 10.32 15.79
N SER A 225 -13.93 9.44 15.34
CA SER A 225 -15.27 9.88 14.91
C SER A 225 -16.08 10.50 16.06
N ASN A 226 -15.99 9.94 17.27
CA ASN A 226 -16.63 10.51 18.47
C ASN A 226 -15.98 11.83 18.94
N LYS A 227 -14.67 11.99 18.76
CA LYS A 227 -13.94 13.21 19.17
C LYS A 227 -14.23 14.41 18.27
N TYR A 228 -14.60 14.18 17.00
CA TYR A 228 -15.01 15.24 16.07
C TYR A 228 -16.54 15.38 15.93
N ASN A 229 -17.33 14.47 16.50
CA ASN A 229 -18.79 14.60 16.64
C ASN A 229 -19.24 15.39 17.90
N ILE A 230 -18.37 16.20 18.49
CA ILE A 230 -18.80 17.13 19.56
C ILE A 230 -19.45 18.37 18.94
N SER A 231 -20.77 18.20 18.79
CA SER A 231 -21.86 19.17 18.64
C SER A 231 -22.15 19.76 17.25
N PRO A 232 -23.35 19.53 16.69
CA PRO A 232 -23.94 20.48 15.76
C PRO A 232 -24.13 21.79 16.52
N ALA A 233 -23.71 22.91 15.91
CA ALA A 233 -23.97 24.24 16.45
C ALA A 233 -25.50 24.42 16.56
N ALA A 234 -25.97 24.59 17.79
CA ALA A 234 -27.31 25.06 18.12
C ALA A 234 -27.45 26.56 17.86
#